data_AF-A0A370FGL0-F1
#
_entry.id   AF-A0A370FGL0-F1
#
_cell.length_a   1.000
_cell.length_b   1.000
_cell.length_c   1.000
_cell.angle_alpha   90.00
_cell.angle_beta   90.00
_cell.angle_gamma   90.00
#
_symmetry.space_group_name_H-M   'P 1'
#
loop_
_entity.id
_entity.type
_entity.pdbx_description
1 polymer ?
#
loop_
_entity_poly.entity_id
_entity_poly.type
_entity_poly.pdbx_seq_one_letter_code
_entity_poly.pdbx_strand_id
1 'polypeptide(L)'
;MSTPAPAPIIGLEKAITCPRTEAPLLFHKLFFCQINFVQESTVATLGSFSSRTAKQHVSTVQVAIKAVPQGDNAQWIYEQILAAQGEENVLAGATAVRAEAPAASEGD
;
A
#
# COMPACT_ATOMS: atom_id res chain seq x y z
N MET A 1 1.85 22.48 21.06
CA MET A 1 2.92 21.93 20.20
C MET A 1 2.27 20.91 19.30
N SER A 2 2.10 21.20 18.01
CA SER A 2 1.51 20.23 17.08
C SER A 2 2.61 19.29 16.61
N THR A 3 2.49 18.01 16.91
CA THR A 3 3.39 16.97 16.38
C THR A 3 3.29 17.01 14.85
N PRO A 4 4.42 17.03 14.11
CA PRO A 4 4.37 16.98 12.65
C PRO A 4 3.64 15.71 12.19
N ALA A 5 2.78 15.85 11.17
CA ALA A 5 2.08 14.72 10.59
C ALA A 5 3.09 13.68 10.06
N PRO A 6 2.81 12.37 10.21
CA PRO A 6 3.72 11.34 9.72
C PRO A 6 3.88 11.44 8.19
N ALA A 7 5.09 11.15 7.70
CA ALA A 7 5.38 11.15 6.27
C ALA A 7 4.42 10.22 5.50
N PRO A 8 4.07 10.55 4.24
CA PRO A 8 3.11 9.77 3.45
C PRO A 8 3.60 8.35 3.20
N ILE A 9 2.67 7.40 3.21
CA ILE A 9 2.89 6.00 2.87
C ILE A 9 3.12 5.88 1.37
N ILE A 10 4.21 5.23 0.98
CA ILE A 10 4.59 4.99 -0.42
C ILE A 10 4.43 3.53 -0.85
N GLY A 11 4.15 2.64 0.10
CA GLY A 11 3.87 1.23 -0.12
C GLY A 11 3.76 0.47 1.20
N LEU A 12 3.56 -0.84 1.08
CA LEU A 12 3.40 -1.76 2.20
C LEU A 12 4.44 -2.86 2.12
N GLU A 13 4.93 -3.29 3.27
CA GLU A 13 5.82 -4.44 3.39
C GLU A 13 5.13 -5.61 4.06
N LYS A 14 5.10 -6.73 3.34
CA LYS A 14 4.70 -8.03 3.85
C LYS A 14 5.27 -9.09 2.92
N ALA A 15 5.81 -10.16 3.48
CA ALA A 15 6.16 -11.31 2.66
C ALA A 15 4.87 -12.05 2.25
N ILE A 16 4.63 -12.15 0.94
CA ILE A 16 3.62 -13.04 0.36
C ILE A 16 4.28 -13.94 -0.69
N THR A 17 3.78 -15.16 -0.83
CA THR A 17 4.27 -16.08 -1.86
C THR A 17 3.57 -15.79 -3.18
N CYS A 18 4.33 -15.62 -4.26
CA CYS A 18 3.75 -15.51 -5.59
C CYS A 18 3.13 -16.86 -6.00
N PRO A 19 1.84 -16.96 -6.34
CA PRO A 19 1.22 -18.24 -6.69
C PRO A 19 1.71 -18.81 -8.02
N ARG A 20 2.37 -18.00 -8.86
CA ARG A 20 2.89 -18.42 -10.17
C ARG A 20 4.34 -18.88 -10.11
N THR A 21 5.17 -18.19 -9.34
CA THR A 21 6.63 -18.38 -9.33
C THR A 21 7.17 -18.90 -8.02
N GLU A 22 6.33 -19.02 -6.99
CA GLU A 22 6.68 -19.37 -5.60
C GLU A 22 7.70 -18.44 -4.93
N ALA A 23 8.13 -17.38 -5.64
CA ALA A 23 9.07 -16.41 -5.12
C ALA A 23 8.42 -15.51 -4.06
N PRO A 24 9.17 -15.09 -3.03
CA PRO A 24 8.69 -14.12 -2.06
C PRO A 24 8.55 -12.74 -2.72
N LEU A 25 7.40 -12.12 -2.50
CA LEU A 25 7.13 -10.72 -2.82
C LEU A 25 7.07 -9.96 -1.50
N LEU A 26 7.86 -8.91 -1.38
CA LEU A 26 8.15 -8.25 -0.10
C LEU A 26 7.55 -6.85 -0.01
N PHE A 27 7.36 -6.19 -1.16
CA PHE A 27 6.93 -4.81 -1.24
C PHE A 27 5.75 -4.67 -2.18
N HIS A 28 4.73 -3.92 -1.74
CA HIS A 28 3.47 -3.75 -2.44
C HIS A 28 3.14 -2.28 -2.58
N LYS A 29 2.96 -1.82 -3.81
CA LYS A 29 2.64 -0.42 -4.11
C LYS A 29 1.35 -0.35 -4.90
N LEU A 30 0.47 0.57 -4.53
CA LEU A 30 -0.75 0.86 -5.28
C LEU A 30 -0.38 1.15 -6.74
N PHE A 31 -0.94 0.34 -7.63
CA PHE A 31 -0.73 0.44 -9.07
C PHE A 31 -1.95 1.07 -9.74
N PHE A 32 -3.15 0.62 -9.37
CA PHE A 32 -4.40 1.29 -9.72
C PHE A 32 -5.47 1.01 -8.66
N CYS A 33 -6.53 1.80 -8.65
CA CYS A 33 -7.74 1.53 -7.88
C CYS A 33 -8.99 1.72 -8.74
N GLN A 34 -10.03 0.94 -8.43
CA GLN A 34 -11.38 1.13 -8.99
C GLN A 34 -12.33 1.47 -7.86
N ILE A 35 -13.07 2.57 -8.02
CA ILE A 35 -14.03 3.05 -7.02
C ILE A 35 -15.43 2.84 -7.59
N ASN A 36 -16.26 2.11 -6.84
CA ASN A 36 -17.65 1.89 -7.16
C ASN A 36 -18.53 2.69 -6.19
N PHE A 37 -19.01 3.84 -6.64
CA PHE A 37 -19.85 4.72 -5.82
C PHE A 37 -21.25 4.16 -5.55
N VAL A 38 -21.78 3.28 -6.40
CA VAL A 38 -23.12 2.70 -6.21
C VAL A 38 -23.11 1.64 -5.10
N GLN A 39 -22.03 0.87 -5.02
CA GLN A 39 -21.84 -0.17 -4.00
C GLN A 39 -21.01 0.31 -2.80
N GLU A 40 -20.63 1.58 -2.79
CA GLU A 40 -19.76 2.20 -1.79
C GLU A 40 -18.50 1.37 -1.51
N SER A 41 -17.80 0.94 -2.57
CA SER A 41 -16.66 0.03 -2.45
C SER A 41 -15.47 0.47 -3.30
N THR A 42 -14.29 0.02 -2.89
CA THR A 42 -13.02 0.28 -3.59
C THR A 42 -12.26 -1.02 -3.76
N VAL A 43 -11.79 -1.30 -4.98
CA VAL A 43 -10.85 -2.39 -5.25
C VAL A 43 -9.48 -1.77 -5.52
N ALA A 44 -8.54 -2.02 -4.62
CA ALA A 44 -7.15 -1.60 -4.76
C ALA A 44 -6.34 -2.72 -5.39
N THR A 45 -5.63 -2.41 -6.48
CA THR A 45 -4.66 -3.33 -7.07
C THR A 45 -3.25 -2.84 -6.77
N LEU A 46 -2.50 -3.65 -6.03
CA LEU A 46 -1.12 -3.37 -5.66
C LEU A 46 -0.17 -4.19 -6.51
N GLY A 47 0.74 -3.51 -7.21
CA GLY A 47 1.91 -4.13 -7.82
C GLY A 47 2.81 -4.68 -6.71
N SER A 48 3.21 -5.95 -6.83
CA SER A 48 3.99 -6.68 -5.86
C SER A 48 5.39 -6.96 -6.40
N PHE A 49 6.38 -6.59 -5.63
CA PHE A 49 7.79 -6.54 -6.01
C PHE A 49 8.60 -7.50 -5.14
N SER A 50 9.67 -8.07 -5.69
CA SER A 50 10.61 -8.89 -4.93
C SER A 50 11.41 -8.09 -3.90
N SER A 51 11.55 -6.77 -4.09
CA SER A 51 12.20 -5.85 -3.16
C SER A 51 11.71 -4.42 -3.38
N ARG A 52 12.06 -3.50 -2.46
CA ARG A 52 11.77 -2.05 -2.60
C ARG A 52 12.47 -1.40 -3.80
N THR A 53 13.63 -1.93 -4.21
CA THR A 53 14.47 -1.37 -5.26
C THR A 53 14.17 -1.96 -6.64
N ALA A 54 13.29 -2.96 -6.71
CA ALA A 54 12.90 -3.58 -7.96
C ALA A 54 12.11 -2.60 -8.84
N LYS A 55 12.50 -2.51 -10.11
CA LYS A 55 11.88 -1.57 -11.08
C LYS A 55 10.56 -2.08 -11.66
N GLN A 56 10.34 -3.39 -11.62
CA GLN A 56 9.17 -4.04 -12.20
C GLN A 56 8.47 -4.88 -11.14
N HIS A 57 7.13 -4.81 -11.12
CA HIS A 57 6.35 -5.70 -10.28
C HIS A 57 6.32 -7.09 -10.92
N VAL A 58 6.42 -8.12 -10.07
CA VAL A 58 6.42 -9.53 -10.49
C VAL A 58 4.98 -10.05 -10.61
N SER A 59 4.09 -9.55 -9.77
CA SER A 59 2.67 -9.90 -9.76
C SER A 59 1.84 -8.72 -9.24
N THR A 60 0.53 -8.90 -9.17
CA THR A 60 -0.40 -7.96 -8.54
C THR A 60 -1.21 -8.67 -7.48
N VAL A 61 -1.57 -7.96 -6.42
CA VAL A 61 -2.58 -8.39 -5.45
C VAL A 61 -3.74 -7.42 -5.47
N GLN A 62 -4.94 -7.94 -5.26
CA GLN A 62 -6.15 -7.15 -5.16
C GLN A 62 -6.68 -7.20 -3.73
N VAL A 63 -7.06 -6.04 -3.21
CA VAL A 63 -7.70 -5.91 -1.89
C VAL A 63 -9.00 -5.14 -2.08
N ALA A 64 -10.11 -5.76 -1.69
CA ALA A 64 -11.42 -5.13 -1.71
C ALA A 64 -11.67 -4.43 -0.36
N ILE A 65 -12.13 -3.19 -0.42
CA ILE A 65 -12.46 -2.34 0.73
C ILE A 65 -13.93 -1.93 0.58
N LYS A 66 -14.74 -2.21 1.59
CA LYS A 66 -16.19 -1.86 1.62
C LYS A 66 -16.41 -0.41 2.04
N ALA A 67 -15.71 0.51 1.37
CA ALA A 67 -15.87 1.94 1.50
C ALA A 67 -15.29 2.65 0.28
N VAL A 68 -15.69 3.91 0.06
CA VAL A 68 -15.07 4.82 -0.90
C VAL A 68 -13.98 5.65 -0.23
N PRO A 69 -12.91 6.06 -0.96
CA PRO A 69 -11.82 6.80 -0.35
C PRO A 69 -12.22 8.21 0.08
N GLN A 70 -11.54 8.72 1.11
CA GLN A 70 -11.69 10.09 1.59
C GLN A 70 -10.34 10.80 1.53
N GLY A 71 -10.27 11.95 0.85
CA GLY A 71 -9.03 12.72 0.68
C GLY A 71 -8.10 12.10 -0.36
N ASP A 72 -6.83 11.89 -0.01
CA ASP A 72 -5.87 11.24 -0.91
C ASP A 72 -6.17 9.75 -1.01
N ASN A 73 -6.53 9.30 -2.21
CA ASN A 73 -6.93 7.91 -2.46
C ASN A 73 -5.84 6.92 -2.04
N ALA A 74 -4.56 7.22 -2.32
CA ALA A 74 -3.48 6.28 -2.05
C ALA A 74 -3.24 6.15 -0.54
N GLN A 75 -3.15 7.27 0.17
CA GLN A 75 -2.98 7.27 1.63
C GLN A 75 -4.14 6.55 2.31
N TRP A 76 -5.37 6.90 1.94
CA TRP A 76 -6.55 6.29 2.52
C TRP A 76 -6.59 4.77 2.26
N ILE A 77 -6.28 4.32 1.04
CA ILE A 77 -6.24 2.89 0.71
C ILE A 77 -5.20 2.16 1.58
N TYR A 78 -3.99 2.70 1.71
CA TYR A 78 -2.96 2.08 2.54
C TYR A 78 -3.39 1.98 4.00
N GLU A 79 -3.99 3.04 4.55
CA GLU A 79 -4.50 3.05 5.92
C GLU A 79 -5.60 2.01 6.14
N GLN A 80 -6.54 1.89 5.19
CA GLN A 80 -7.58 0.86 5.26
C GLN A 80 -7.01 -0.55 5.18
N ILE A 81 -6.02 -0.81 4.31
CA ILE A 81 -5.36 -2.11 4.21
C ILE A 81 -4.61 -2.45 5.51
N LEU A 82 -3.97 -1.47 6.14
CA LEU A 82 -3.28 -1.66 7.42
C LEU A 82 -4.25 -1.91 8.58
N ALA A 83 -5.40 -1.24 8.57
CA ALA A 83 -6.44 -1.40 9.58
C ALA A 83 -7.24 -2.71 9.44
N ALA A 84 -7.41 -3.21 8.22
CA ALA A 84 -8.19 -4.40 7.94
C ALA A 84 -7.46 -5.67 8.43
N GLN A 85 -7.99 -6.28 9.49
CA GLN A 85 -7.57 -7.59 9.99
C GLN A 85 -8.53 -8.65 9.43
N GLY A 86 -8.02 -9.68 8.73
CA GLY A 86 -8.85 -10.77 8.23
C GLY A 86 -8.20 -11.53 7.07
N GLU A 87 -8.71 -12.74 6.81
CA GLU A 87 -8.20 -13.65 5.77
C GLU A 87 -8.38 -13.10 4.35
N GLU A 88 -9.42 -12.27 4.13
CA GLU A 88 -9.69 -11.63 2.83
C GLU A 88 -8.66 -10.53 2.49
N ASN A 89 -7.95 -10.01 3.49
CA ASN A 89 -6.85 -9.07 3.28
C ASN A 89 -5.53 -9.84 3.29
N VAL A 90 -5.05 -10.21 2.10
CA VAL A 90 -3.74 -10.86 1.93
C VAL A 90 -2.58 -10.03 2.53
N LEU A 91 -2.77 -8.72 2.70
CA LEU A 91 -1.81 -7.80 3.31
C LEU A 91 -2.06 -7.49 4.80
N ALA A 92 -2.94 -8.25 5.48
CA ALA A 92 -3.16 -8.07 6.91
C ALA A 92 -1.85 -8.24 7.70
N GLY A 93 -1.54 -7.29 8.60
CA GLY A 93 -0.26 -7.28 9.33
C GLY A 93 0.94 -6.76 8.52
N ALA A 94 0.71 -6.16 7.34
CA ALA A 94 1.76 -5.44 6.64
C ALA A 94 2.27 -4.23 7.44
N THR A 95 3.49 -3.81 7.16
CA THR A 95 4.10 -2.59 7.71
C THR A 95 4.05 -1.46 6.70
N ALA A 96 3.73 -0.24 7.15
CA ALA A 96 3.75 0.94 6.30
C ALA A 96 5.19 1.34 5.93
N VAL A 97 5.49 1.46 4.64
CA VAL A 97 6.71 2.11 4.16
C VAL A 97 6.39 3.57 3.88
N ARG A 98 7.06 4.48 4.56
CA ARG A 98 6.85 5.92 4.42
C ARG A 98 7.96 6.57 3.60
N ALA A 99 7.64 7.66 2.91
CA ALA A 99 8.65 8.48 2.26
C ALA A 99 9.68 8.94 3.31
N GLU A 100 10.96 8.90 2.96
CA GLU A 100 11.97 9.57 3.77
C GLU A 100 11.62 11.05 3.83
N ALA A 101 11.69 11.64 5.04
CA ALA A 101 11.58 13.08 5.15
C ALA A 101 12.66 13.70 4.26
N PRO A 102 12.35 14.75 3.46
CA PRO A 102 13.40 15.45 2.74
C PRO A 102 14.43 15.87 3.78
N ALA A 103 15.69 15.43 3.59
CA ALA A 103 16.79 15.92 4.41
C ALA A 103 16.68 17.44 4.39
N ALA A 104 16.53 18.06 5.56
CA ALA A 104 16.58 19.50 5.65
C ALA A 104 17.91 19.90 5.02
N SER A 105 17.86 20.56 3.86
CA SER A 105 19.06 21.08 3.23
C SER A 105 19.70 21.99 4.27
N GLU A 106 20.80 21.55 4.87
CA GLU A 106 21.71 22.44 5.59
C GLU A 106 22.13 23.47 4.54
N GLY A 107 21.54 24.66 4.64
CA GLY A 107 21.94 25.81 3.84
C GLY A 107 23.36 26.18 4.22
N ASP A 108 24.23 26.20 3.21
CA ASP A 108 25.54 26.84 3.26
C ASP A 108 25.38 28.37 3.17
#